data_AF-A0A7S0R0E6-F1
#
_entry.id   AF-A0A7S0R0E6-F1
#
_cell.length_a   1.000
_cell.length_b   1.000
_cell.length_c   1.000
_cell.angle_alpha   90.00
_cell.angle_beta   90.00
_cell.angle_gamma   90.00
#
_symmetry.space_group_name_H-M   'P 1'
#
loop_
_entity.id
_entity.type
_entity.pdbx_description
1 polymer ?
#
loop_
_entity_poly.entity_id
_entity_poly.type
_entity_poly.pdbx_seq_one_letter_code
_entity_poly.pdbx_strand_id
1 'polypeptide(L)'
;AARPGGSAVLLATHAMDEVDAACTSAAVLAGGRLRTVGAVPALKAAYGSAYTLQLAAPPRADPSEVHSFVGALFKGGVEAGAGDGAGGYTYQVPVAGLAD
;
A
#
# COMPACT_ATOMS: atom_id res chain seq x y z
N ALA A 1 18.82 12.02 -1.36
CA ALA A 1 20.26 12.12 -1.63
C ALA A 1 20.46 12.06 -3.15
N ALA A 2 21.23 12.99 -3.73
CA ALA A 2 21.45 13.05 -5.17
C ALA A 2 22.32 11.86 -5.64
N ARG A 3 21.95 11.24 -6.77
CA ARG A 3 22.74 10.18 -7.42
C ARG A 3 24.14 10.70 -7.75
N PRO A 4 25.22 9.90 -7.55
CA PRO A 4 26.56 10.29 -7.97
C PRO A 4 26.56 10.43 -9.50
N GLY A 5 26.67 11.66 -10.00
CA GLY A 5 26.57 11.99 -11.44
C GLY A 5 25.69 13.19 -11.79
N GLY A 6 24.94 13.78 -10.85
CA GLY A 6 24.28 15.08 -11.05
C GLY A 6 23.08 15.12 -12.01
N SER A 7 22.67 13.99 -12.58
CA SER A 7 21.49 13.91 -13.44
C SER A 7 20.21 13.63 -12.63
N ALA A 8 19.14 14.36 -12.93
CA ALA A 8 17.81 14.13 -12.41
C ALA A 8 16.86 13.73 -13.55
N VAL A 9 15.98 12.77 -13.29
CA VAL A 9 14.96 12.31 -14.25
C VAL A 9 13.60 12.58 -13.62
N LEU A 10 12.71 13.22 -14.38
CA LEU A 10 11.32 13.43 -14.00
C LEU A 10 10.44 12.43 -14.75
N LEU A 11 9.65 11.66 -14.00
CA LEU A 11 8.69 10.71 -14.52
C LEU A 11 7.29 11.13 -14.03
N ALA A 12 6.30 11.05 -14.92
CA ALA A 12 4.91 11.29 -14.58
C ALA A 12 4.12 10.00 -14.84
N THR A 13 3.56 9.44 -13.77
CA THR A 13 2.73 8.24 -13.83
C THR A 13 1.55 8.39 -12.86
N HIS A 14 0.50 7.61 -13.12
CA HIS A 14 -0.64 7.48 -12.22
C HIS A 14 -0.49 6.27 -11.27
N ALA A 15 0.52 5.42 -11.48
CA ALA A 15 0.76 4.22 -10.69
C ALA A 15 1.76 4.48 -9.57
N MET A 16 1.33 4.30 -8.31
CA MET A 16 2.20 4.46 -7.14
C MET A 16 3.25 3.35 -7.03
N ASP A 17 3.00 2.16 -7.57
CA ASP A 17 3.97 1.05 -7.58
C ASP A 17 5.22 1.39 -8.41
N GLU A 18 5.04 2.03 -9.56
CA GLU A 18 6.16 2.49 -10.39
C GLU A 18 7.01 3.56 -9.68
N VAL A 19 6.34 4.47 -8.95
CA VAL A 19 6.98 5.52 -8.17
C VAL A 19 7.81 4.92 -7.03
N ASP A 20 7.30 3.90 -6.36
CA ASP A 20 8.00 3.23 -5.26
C ASP A 20 9.25 2.47 -5.74
N ALA A 21 9.18 1.86 -6.92
CA ALA A 21 10.29 1.10 -7.49
C ALA A 21 11.43 2.00 -8.00
N ALA A 22 11.11 3.16 -8.57
CA ALA A 22 12.07 3.97 -9.33
C ALA A 22 12.46 5.31 -8.69
N CYS A 23 11.62 5.89 -7.83
CA CYS A 23 11.77 7.27 -7.38
C CYS A 23 12.13 7.38 -5.89
N THR A 24 13.03 8.31 -5.56
CA THR A 24 13.35 8.65 -4.15
C THR A 24 12.39 9.69 -3.56
N SER A 25 11.72 10.45 -4.43
CA SER A 25 10.83 11.55 -4.10
C SER A 25 9.74 11.63 -5.14
N ALA A 26 8.54 11.99 -4.72
CA ALA A 26 7.37 12.09 -5.58
C ALA A 26 6.64 13.42 -5.38
N ALA A 27 5.78 13.71 -6.34
CA ALA A 27 4.95 14.89 -6.41
C ALA A 27 3.53 14.47 -6.78
N VAL A 28 2.53 15.02 -6.10
CA VAL A 28 1.11 14.77 -6.43
C VAL A 28 0.59 15.93 -7.27
N LEU A 29 0.14 15.61 -8.48
CA LEU A 29 -0.48 16.56 -9.40
C LEU A 29 -1.99 16.27 -9.49
N ALA A 30 -2.83 17.30 -9.32
CA ALA A 30 -4.27 17.16 -9.46
C ALA A 30 -4.91 18.44 -10.00
N GLY A 31 -5.70 18.33 -11.08
CA GLY A 31 -6.36 19.47 -11.72
C GLY A 31 -5.37 20.50 -12.29
N GLY A 32 -4.27 20.03 -12.88
CA GLY A 32 -3.23 20.90 -13.46
C GLY A 32 -2.37 21.64 -12.43
N ARG A 33 -2.48 21.31 -11.14
CA ARG A 33 -1.72 21.96 -10.06
C ARG A 33 -0.93 20.94 -9.25
N LEU A 34 0.27 21.36 -8.84
CA LEU A 34 1.13 20.64 -7.90
C LEU A 34 0.57 20.80 -6.49
N ARG A 35 0.13 19.69 -5.89
CA ARG A 35 -0.51 19.65 -4.57
C ARG A 35 0.51 19.52 -3.45
N THR A 36 1.47 18.60 -3.63
CA THR A 36 2.48 18.27 -2.61
C THR A 36 3.72 17.66 -3.27
N VAL A 37 4.87 17.77 -2.60
CA VAL A 37 6.14 17.15 -2.99
C VAL A 37 6.81 16.62 -1.73
N GLY A 38 7.40 15.43 -1.79
CA GLY A 38 8.08 14.84 -0.65
C GLY A 38 8.73 13.50 -0.94
N ALA A 39 9.27 12.86 0.10
CA ALA A 39 9.75 11.50 0.01
C ALA A 39 8.56 10.54 -0.21
N VAL A 40 8.76 9.51 -1.04
CA VAL A 40 7.70 8.53 -1.36
C VAL A 40 7.07 7.91 -0.09
N PRO A 41 7.83 7.49 0.94
CA PRO A 41 7.24 6.93 2.16
C PRO A 41 6.37 7.92 2.94
N ALA A 42 6.80 9.19 3.01
CA ALA A 42 6.04 10.24 3.70
C ALA A 42 4.73 10.55 2.98
N LEU A 43 4.75 10.54 1.64
CA LEU A 43 3.55 10.72 0.83
C LEU A 43 2.59 9.52 0.95
N LYS A 44 3.11 8.29 0.95
CA LYS A 44 2.31 7.09 1.21
C LYS A 44 1.65 7.12 2.58
N ALA A 45 2.34 7.58 3.62
CA ALA A 45 1.75 7.72 4.95
C ALA A 45 0.71 8.85 5.04
N ALA A 46 0.93 9.98 4.37
CA ALA A 46 0.04 11.14 4.45
C ALA A 46 -1.20 11.03 3.54
N TYR A 47 -1.10 10.31 2.42
CA TYR A 47 -2.15 10.22 1.39
C TYR A 47 -2.63 8.79 1.14
N GLY A 48 -1.95 7.77 1.66
CA GLY A 48 -2.44 6.39 1.65
C GLY A 48 -3.62 6.24 2.60
N SER A 49 -4.76 5.80 2.08
CA SER A 49 -5.97 5.62 2.86
C SER A 49 -6.04 4.25 3.55
N ALA A 50 -5.43 3.22 2.96
CA ALA A 50 -5.41 1.85 3.47
C ALA A 50 -4.24 1.06 2.88
N TYR A 51 -3.87 -0.03 3.57
CA TYR A 51 -2.97 -1.06 3.08
C TYR A 51 -3.77 -2.25 2.56
N THR A 52 -3.32 -2.81 1.44
CA THR A 52 -3.83 -4.09 0.92
C THR A 52 -3.03 -5.23 1.54
N LEU A 53 -3.68 -6.06 2.34
CA LEU A 53 -3.11 -7.27 2.92
C LEU A 53 -3.54 -8.48 2.10
N GLN A 54 -2.58 -9.17 1.49
CA GLN A 54 -2.81 -10.45 0.80
C GLN A 54 -2.29 -11.60 1.67
N LEU A 55 -3.17 -12.56 1.94
CA LEU A 55 -2.89 -13.74 2.76
C LEU A 55 -3.13 -14.98 1.93
N ALA A 56 -2.27 -15.98 2.09
CA ALA A 56 -2.48 -17.32 1.54
C ALA A 56 -2.63 -18.29 2.73
N ALA A 57 -3.81 -18.86 2.88
CA ALA A 57 -4.06 -19.87 3.90
C ALA A 57 -3.80 -21.27 3.33
N PRO A 58 -3.28 -22.21 4.14
CA PRO A 58 -3.16 -23.59 3.71
C PRO A 58 -4.55 -24.18 3.37
N PRO A 59 -4.65 -25.17 2.47
CA PRO A 59 -5.93 -25.68 1.96
C PRO A 59 -6.83 -26.36 3.01
N ARG A 60 -6.32 -26.58 4.23
CA ARG A 60 -7.06 -27.11 5.39
C ARG A 60 -7.40 -26.06 6.43
N ALA A 61 -7.01 -24.80 6.22
CA ALA A 61 -7.36 -23.73 7.15
C ALA A 61 -8.86 -23.45 7.10
N ASP A 62 -9.46 -23.35 8.27
CA ASP A 62 -10.83 -22.89 8.39
C ASP A 62 -10.90 -21.39 8.09
N PRO A 63 -11.77 -20.93 7.16
CA PRO A 63 -11.89 -19.53 6.80
C PRO A 63 -12.22 -18.61 7.99
N SER A 64 -12.94 -19.14 8.98
CA SER A 64 -13.30 -18.42 10.20
C SER A 64 -12.09 -18.11 11.07
N GLU A 65 -11.11 -19.01 11.14
CA GLU A 65 -9.88 -18.80 11.90
C GLU A 65 -9.02 -17.71 11.24
N VAL A 66 -8.93 -17.72 9.90
CA VAL A 66 -8.24 -16.67 9.14
C VAL A 66 -8.89 -15.32 9.36
N HIS A 67 -10.21 -15.23 9.26
CA HIS A 67 -10.94 -13.98 9.48
C HIS A 67 -10.78 -13.48 10.93
N SER A 68 -10.87 -14.38 11.91
CA SER A 68 -10.66 -14.05 13.32
C SER A 68 -9.23 -13.56 13.59
N PHE A 69 -8.22 -14.17 12.96
CA PHE A 69 -6.82 -13.77 13.09
C PHE A 69 -6.58 -12.36 12.53
N VAL A 70 -7.11 -12.07 11.34
CA VAL A 70 -7.01 -10.74 10.73
C VAL A 70 -7.74 -9.69 11.57
N GLY A 71 -8.94 -10.00 12.05
CA GLY A 71 -9.70 -9.11 12.92
C GLY A 71 -9.02 -8.86 14.28
N ALA A 72 -8.28 -9.83 14.81
CA ALA A 72 -7.51 -9.69 16.05
C ALA A 72 -6.25 -8.83 15.88
N LEU A 73 -5.53 -9.00 14.77
CA LEU A 73 -4.29 -8.26 14.49
C LEU A 73 -4.53 -6.85 13.96
N PHE A 74 -5.55 -6.66 13.13
CA PHE A 74 -5.79 -5.42 12.42
C PHE A 74 -7.19 -4.89 12.72
N LYS A 75 -7.29 -4.01 13.72
CA LYS A 75 -8.56 -3.40 14.11
C LYS A 75 -9.13 -2.59 12.94
N GLY A 76 -10.24 -3.07 12.37
CA GLY A 76 -10.91 -2.45 11.22
C GLY A 76 -10.47 -2.96 9.86
N GLY A 77 -9.75 -4.08 9.78
CA GLY A 77 -9.49 -4.78 8.52
C GLY A 77 -10.80 -5.29 7.89
N VAL A 78 -11.08 -4.91 6.64
CA VAL A 78 -12.26 -5.35 5.89
C VAL A 78 -11.84 -6.31 4.79
N GLU A 79 -12.50 -7.46 4.68
CA GLU A 79 -12.25 -8.38 3.57
C GLU A 79 -12.69 -7.73 2.25
N ALA A 80 -11.75 -7.60 1.32
CA ALA A 80 -11.97 -7.02 0.00
C ALA A 80 -12.27 -8.08 -1.08
N GLY A 81 -11.97 -9.35 -0.79
CA GLY A 81 -12.35 -10.49 -1.62
C GLY A 81 -11.32 -11.62 -1.63
N ALA A 82 -11.50 -12.55 -2.56
CA ALA A 82 -10.57 -13.66 -2.78
C ALA A 82 -9.22 -13.14 -3.33
N GLY A 83 -8.13 -13.71 -2.83
CA GLY A 83 -6.78 -13.47 -3.34
C GLY A 83 -6.51 -14.24 -4.63
N ASP A 84 -5.37 -13.96 -5.26
CA ASP A 84 -4.95 -14.47 -6.58
C ASP A 84 -4.62 -15.99 -6.62
N GLY A 85 -4.96 -16.76 -5.56
CA GLY A 85 -4.60 -18.18 -5.42
C GLY A 85 -5.60 -19.01 -4.60
N ALA A 86 -5.46 -20.34 -4.64
CA ALA A 86 -6.30 -21.26 -3.87
C ALA A 86 -6.09 -21.03 -2.36
N GLY A 87 -7.14 -20.61 -1.65
CA GLY A 87 -7.05 -20.20 -0.24
C GLY A 87 -6.49 -18.79 -0.02
N GLY A 88 -6.48 -17.95 -1.06
CA GLY A 88 -6.06 -16.56 -0.97
C GLY A 88 -7.17 -15.66 -0.41
N TYR A 89 -6.82 -14.74 0.48
CA TYR A 89 -7.71 -13.70 1.01
C TYR A 89 -7.06 -12.33 0.86
N THR A 90 -7.84 -11.34 0.46
CA THR A 90 -7.39 -9.95 0.35
C THR A 90 -8.19 -9.10 1.33
N TYR A 91 -7.49 -8.30 2.13
CA TYR A 91 -8.09 -7.39 3.12
C TYR A 91 -7.61 -5.96 2.88
N GLN A 92 -8.46 -4.98 3.18
CA GLN A 92 -8.10 -3.57 3.30
C GLN A 92 -7.96 -3.24 4.78
N VAL A 93 -6.73 -2.90 5.19
CA VAL A 93 -6.41 -2.53 6.57
C VAL A 93 -6.21 -1.01 6.63
N PRO A 94 -6.96 -0.27 7.45
CA PRO A 94 -6.76 1.16 7.59
C PRO A 94 -5.38 1.45 8.19
N VAL A 95 -4.74 2.53 7.74
CA VAL A 95 -3.42 2.95 8.24
C VAL A 95 -3.43 3.18 9.76
N ALA A 96 -4.57 3.62 10.32
CA ALA A 96 -4.77 3.77 11.75
C ALA A 96 -4.80 2.44 12.54
N GLY A 97 -5.16 1.32 11.87
CA GLY A 97 -5.25 0.00 12.49
C GLY A 97 -3.91 -0.73 12.61
N LEU A 98 -2.82 -0.15 12.10
CA LEU A 98 -1.45 -0.67 12.18
C LEU A 98 -0.66 -0.10 13.37
N ALA A 99 -1.23 0.87 14.08
CA ALA A 99 -0.58 1.56 15.20
C ALA A 99 -0.98 0.94 16.55
N ASP A 100 -0.49 -0.26 16.84
CA ASP A 100 -0.02 -0.71 18.17
C ASP A 100 0.74 -2.05 18.04
#